data_AF-A0A8I0L019-F1
#
_entry.id   AF-A0A8I0L019-F1
#
_cell.length_a   1.000
_cell.length_b   1.000
_cell.length_c   1.000
_cell.angle_alpha   90.00
_cell.angle_beta   90.00
_cell.angle_gamma   90.00
#
_symmetry.space_group_name_H-M   'P 1'
#
loop_
_entity.id
_entity.type
_entity.pdbx_description
1 polymer ?
#
loop_
_entity_poly.entity_id
_entity_poly.type
_entity_poly.pdbx_seq_one_letter_code
_entity_poly.pdbx_strand_id
1 'polypeptide(L)' 'MSMTTDDKLVYMVNQIARNFAAMGQQEAMTATADHLLAFWEPRMKLRIRALSVERPDALTPIAAAAVARLPASAG' A
#
# COMPACT_ATOMS: atom_id res chain seq x y z
N MET A 1 -20.26 12.32 2.32
CA MET A 1 -19.87 11.20 1.44
C MET A 1 -19.18 10.16 2.29
N SER A 2 -19.71 8.93 2.35
CA SER A 2 -19.07 7.84 3.08
C SER A 2 -17.90 7.30 2.27
N MET A 3 -16.78 7.05 2.93
CA MET A 3 -15.57 6.53 2.31
C MET A 3 -15.77 5.06 1.91
N THR A 4 -15.52 4.73 0.64
CA THR A 4 -15.65 3.34 0.16
C THR A 4 -14.57 2.45 0.78
N THR A 5 -14.73 1.13 0.67
CA THR A 5 -13.68 0.18 1.11
C THR A 5 -12.36 0.42 0.37
N ASP A 6 -12.41 0.74 -0.92
CA ASP A 6 -11.21 1.01 -1.71
C ASP A 6 -10.52 2.30 -1.28
N ASP A 7 -11.28 3.37 -1.02
CA ASP A 7 -10.73 4.61 -0.50
C ASP A 7 -10.05 4.39 0.85
N LYS A 8 -10.64 3.54 1.72
CA LYS A 8 -10.04 3.18 3.01
C LYS A 8 -8.71 2.43 2.83
N LEU A 9 -8.61 1.49 1.88
CA LEU A 9 -7.36 0.77 1.62
C LEU A 9 -6.26 1.73 1.14
N VAL A 10 -6.57 2.60 0.18
CA VAL A 10 -5.65 3.64 -0.30
C VAL A 10 -5.19 4.53 0.84
N TYR A 11 -6.13 5.01 1.65
CA TYR A 11 -5.84 5.84 2.80
C TYR A 11 -4.91 5.12 3.80
N MET A 12 -5.20 3.87 4.15
CA MET A 12 -4.38 3.10 5.08
C MET A 12 -2.95 2.90 4.57
N VAL A 13 -2.74 2.51 3.30
CA VAL A 13 -1.38 2.38 2.75
C VAL A 13 -0.64 3.70 2.79
N ASN A 14 -1.27 4.80 2.40
CA ASN A 14 -0.66 6.12 2.45
C ASN A 14 -0.31 6.55 3.88
N GLN A 15 -1.15 6.21 4.86
CA GLN A 15 -0.85 6.45 6.27
C GLN A 15 0.35 5.64 6.77
N ILE A 16 0.42 4.36 6.42
CA ILE A 16 1.57 3.50 6.79
C ILE A 16 2.86 4.04 6.17
N ALA A 17 2.82 4.37 4.87
CA ALA A 17 3.96 4.95 4.16
C ALA A 17 4.43 6.27 4.80
N ARG A 18 3.50 7.14 5.19
CA ARG A 18 3.81 8.39 5.88
C ARG A 18 4.45 8.16 7.25
N ASN A 19 4.01 7.15 8.00
CA ASN A 19 4.60 6.84 9.30
C ASN A 19 6.05 6.38 9.18
N PHE A 20 6.39 5.65 8.11
CA PHE A 20 7.78 5.21 7.87
C PHE A 20 8.63 6.26 7.15
N ALA A 21 8.07 7.38 6.68
CA ALA A 21 8.79 8.36 5.88
C ALA A 21 10.05 8.94 6.57
N ALA A 22 10.06 8.99 7.91
CA ALA A 22 11.22 9.46 8.69
C ALA A 22 12.46 8.54 8.58
N MET A 23 12.28 7.28 8.17
CA MET A 23 13.39 6.33 7.94
C MET A 23 14.13 6.60 6.62
N GLY A 24 13.63 7.52 5.80
CA GLY A 24 14.16 7.78 4.46
C GLY A 24 13.46 6.95 3.39
N GLN A 25 13.52 7.42 2.14
CA GLN A 25 12.65 6.95 1.07
C GLN A 25 12.76 5.45 0.79
N GLN A 26 13.97 4.90 0.68
CA GLN A 26 14.18 3.49 0.37
C GLN A 26 13.73 2.58 1.52
N GLU A 27 14.11 2.90 2.76
CA GLU A 27 13.72 2.14 3.95
C GLU A 27 12.21 2.19 4.16
N ALA A 28 11.58 3.34 3.96
CA ALA A 28 10.14 3.50 4.09
C ALA A 28 9.37 2.62 3.08
N MET A 29 9.85 2.50 1.85
CA MET A 29 9.24 1.61 0.85
C MET A 29 9.30 0.15 1.28
N THR A 30 10.44 -0.29 1.80
CA THR A 30 10.64 -1.67 2.28
C THR A 30 9.79 -1.94 3.50
N ALA A 31 9.88 -1.09 4.53
CA ALA A 31 9.10 -1.22 5.76
C ALA A 31 7.58 -1.21 5.51
N THR A 32 7.12 -0.39 4.56
CA THR A 32 5.70 -0.39 4.15
C THR A 32 5.31 -1.72 3.51
N ALA A 33 6.09 -2.24 2.56
CA ALA A 33 5.79 -3.51 1.90
C ALA A 33 5.76 -4.66 2.92
N ASP A 34 6.76 -4.73 3.81
CA ASP A 34 6.85 -5.75 4.86
C ASP A 34 5.66 -5.67 5.82
N HIS A 35 5.25 -4.47 6.20
CA HIS A 35 4.05 -4.27 7.03
C HIS A 35 2.78 -4.78 6.34
N LEU A 36 2.59 -4.46 5.05
CA LEU A 36 1.45 -4.97 4.29
C LEU A 36 1.49 -6.50 4.19
N LEU A 37 2.67 -7.11 3.98
CA LEU A 37 2.82 -8.55 3.93
C LEU A 37 2.45 -9.22 5.25
N ALA A 38 2.93 -8.68 6.36
CA ALA A 38 2.76 -9.23 7.70
C ALA A 38 1.33 -9.09 8.25
N PHE A 39 0.67 -7.95 7.98
CA PHE A 39 -0.58 -7.59 8.68
C PHE A 39 -1.81 -7.55 7.79
N TRP A 40 -1.67 -7.51 6.45
CA TRP A 40 -2.84 -7.48 5.58
C TRP A 40 -3.25 -8.86 5.10
N GLU A 41 -4.56 -9.04 5.02
CA GLU A 41 -5.16 -10.22 4.44
C GLU A 41 -4.82 -10.35 2.93
N PRO A 42 -4.71 -11.59 2.41
CA PRO A 42 -4.55 -11.88 0.98
C PRO A 42 -5.37 -11.00 0.04
N ARG A 43 -6.68 -10.89 0.30
CA ARG A 43 -7.62 -10.11 -0.51
C ARG A 43 -7.33 -8.61 -0.51
N MET A 44 -6.84 -8.06 0.60
CA MET A 44 -6.51 -6.63 0.71
C MET A 44 -5.28 -6.32 -0.12
N LYS A 45 -4.25 -7.18 -0.06
CA LYS A 45 -3.01 -7.08 -0.86
C LYS A 45 -3.32 -7.12 -2.37
N LEU A 46 -4.19 -8.05 -2.79
CA LEU A 46 -4.63 -8.12 -4.18
C LEU A 46 -5.41 -6.87 -4.60
N ARG A 47 -6.36 -6.41 -3.77
CA ARG A 47 -7.17 -5.23 -4.11
C ARG A 47 -6.34 -3.97 -4.21
N ILE A 48 -5.39 -3.73 -3.31
CA ILE A 48 -4.55 -2.53 -3.38
C ILE A 48 -3.59 -2.55 -4.56
N ARG A 49 -3.10 -3.72 -4.98
CA ARG A 49 -2.36 -3.85 -6.26
C ARG A 49 -3.23 -3.45 -7.43
N ALA A 50 -4.47 -3.94 -7.52
CA ALA A 50 -5.40 -3.53 -8.58
C ALA A 50 -5.64 -2.01 -8.55
N LEU A 51 -5.92 -1.44 -7.37
CA LEU A 51 -6.13 -0.01 -7.20
C LEU A 51 -4.92 0.84 -7.60
N SER A 52 -3.68 0.36 -7.40
CA SER A 52 -2.47 1.07 -7.84
C SER A 52 -2.37 1.22 -9.35
N VAL A 53 -3.02 0.33 -10.12
CA VAL A 53 -3.10 0.39 -11.58
C VAL A 53 -4.33 1.17 -12.04
N GLU A 54 -5.48 0.94 -11.41
CA GLU A 54 -6.74 1.63 -11.71
C GLU A 54 -6.66 3.14 -11.37
N ARG A 55 -5.90 3.49 -10.33
CA ARG A 55 -5.82 4.85 -9.76
C ARG A 55 -4.36 5.21 -9.40
N PRO A 56 -3.47 5.40 -10.40
CA PRO A 56 -2.04 5.62 -10.15
C PRO A 56 -1.75 6.85 -9.28
N ASP A 57 -2.59 7.89 -9.36
CA ASP A 57 -2.41 9.15 -8.60
C ASP A 57 -2.94 9.08 -7.17
N ALA A 58 -3.58 7.97 -6.77
CA ALA A 58 -4.18 7.84 -5.44
C ALA A 58 -3.16 7.46 -4.35
N LEU A 59 -2.00 6.92 -4.73
CA LEU A 59 -0.95 6.49 -3.81
C LEU A 59 0.21 7.48 -3.80
N THR A 60 0.78 7.69 -2.62
CA THR A 60 2.06 8.40 -2.51
C THR A 60 3.18 7.62 -3.21
N PRO A 61 4.30 8.25 -3.61
CA PRO A 61 5.40 7.54 -4.27
C PRO A 61 5.95 6.36 -3.45
N ILE A 62 6.03 6.49 -2.12
CA ILE A 62 6.46 5.41 -1.22
C ILE A 62 5.44 4.28 -1.21
N ALA A 63 4.15 4.62 -1.07
CA ALA A 63 3.06 3.65 -1.08
C ALA A 63 2.98 2.87 -2.39
N ALA A 64 3.04 3.54 -3.53
CA ALA A 64 3.01 2.93 -4.85
C ALA A 64 4.18 1.95 -5.04
N ALA A 65 5.40 2.38 -4.69
CA ALA A 65 6.58 1.52 -4.76
C ALA A 65 6.52 0.32 -3.81
N ALA A 66 5.93 0.47 -2.62
CA ALA A 66 5.72 -0.62 -1.69
C ALA A 66 4.68 -1.63 -2.21
N VAL A 67 3.55 -1.15 -2.75
CA VAL A 67 2.49 -2.00 -3.32
C VAL A 67 3.00 -2.78 -4.54
N ALA A 68 3.87 -2.18 -5.36
CA ALA A 68 4.50 -2.87 -6.50
C ALA A 68 5.37 -4.08 -6.10
N ARG A 69 5.84 -4.14 -4.84
CA ARG A 69 6.64 -5.25 -4.30
C ARG A 69 5.79 -6.40 -3.76
N LEU A 70 4.48 -6.22 -3.64
CA LEU A 70 3.59 -7.28 -3.16
C LEU A 70 3.49 -8.43 -4.18
N PRO A 71 3.41 -9.68 -3.72
CA PRO A 71 3.30 -10.84 -4.61
C PRO A 71 2.00 -10.80 -5.41
N ALA A 72 2.05 -11.34 -6.64
CA ALA A 72 0.91 -11.33 -7.55
C ALA A 72 -0.22 -12.28 -7.15
N SER A 73 0.10 -13.28 -6.35
CA SER A 73 -0.80 -14.27 -5.78
C SER A 73 -0.48 -14.36 -4.29
N ALA A 74 -1.52 -14.34 -3.46
CA ALA A 74 -1.36 -14.76 -2.08
C ALA A 74 -1.21 -16.28 -2.11
N GLY A 75 0.00 -16.76 -1.82
CA GLY A 75 0.24 -18.17 -1.52
C GLY A 75 -0.48 -18.58 -0.24
#